data_AF-A0A099NSV7-F1
#
_entry.id   AF-A0A099NSV7-F1
#
_cell.length_a   1.000
_cell.length_b   1.000
_cell.length_c   1.000
_cell.angle_alpha   90.00
_cell.angle_beta   90.00
_cell.angle_gamma   90.00
#
_symmetry.space_group_name_H-M   'P 1'
#
loop_
_entity.id
_entity.type
_entity.pdbx_description
1 polymer ?
#
loop_
_entity_poly.entity_id
_entity_poly.type
_entity_poly.pdbx_seq_one_letter_code
_entity_poly.pdbx_strand_id
1 'polypeptide(L)'
;MEDARATYELGKEFFPMEAELAKLIGQSVWDVSRSSTGNLVEWYLLRVAYARNELAPNKPDEEEYKRRLRTTYLGGYVKEPEKGLWENIIYLDFRSLYPSIIVIHNVSPDTLEKEGCKNYDVAPIVGYRFCKDFPGFIPSILGDLIAMRQDIKKKMKSTIDPIEKKNAGLSPARDQTAGEQLLRLYGLSESALV
;
A
#
# COMPACT_ATOMS: atom_id res chain seq x y z
N MET A 1 5.21 22.24 -32.05
CA MET A 1 5.31 20.86 -32.59
C MET A 1 6.04 19.95 -31.60
N GLU A 2 7.05 20.44 -30.89
CA GLU A 2 7.78 19.69 -29.86
C GLU A 2 6.91 19.26 -28.67
N ASP A 3 6.02 20.13 -28.16
CA ASP A 3 5.13 19.78 -27.03
C ASP A 3 4.24 18.57 -27.31
N ALA A 4 3.68 18.47 -28.52
CA ALA A 4 2.83 17.35 -28.91
C ALA A 4 3.62 16.03 -28.99
N ARG A 5 4.87 16.11 -29.47
CA ARG A 5 5.78 14.96 -29.51
C ARG A 5 6.20 14.53 -28.10
N ALA A 6 6.60 15.47 -27.26
CA ALA A 6 6.95 15.18 -25.87
C ALA A 6 5.76 14.58 -25.10
N THR A 7 4.56 15.14 -25.28
CA THR A 7 3.32 14.62 -24.67
C THR A 7 3.02 13.20 -25.12
N TYR A 8 3.21 12.89 -26.41
CA TYR A 8 3.04 11.53 -26.92
C TYR A 8 4.07 10.55 -26.33
N GLU A 9 5.34 10.95 -26.26
CA GLU A 9 6.41 10.13 -25.68
C GLU A 9 6.17 9.86 -24.19
N LEU A 10 5.76 10.87 -23.41
CA LEU A 10 5.34 10.72 -22.01
C LEU A 10 4.14 9.79 -21.88
N GLY A 11 3.09 10.01 -22.69
CA GLY A 11 1.90 9.16 -22.68
C GLY A 11 2.22 7.70 -22.97
N LYS A 12 3.10 7.43 -23.93
CA LYS A 12 3.56 6.07 -24.27
C LYS A 12 4.31 5.38 -23.12
N GLU A 13 5.03 6.13 -22.29
CA GLU A 13 5.77 5.60 -21.15
C GLU A 13 4.90 5.39 -19.91
N PHE A 14 4.03 6.36 -19.57
CA PHE A 14 3.23 6.32 -18.33
C PHE A 14 1.92 5.55 -18.47
N PHE A 15 1.25 5.58 -19.62
CA PHE A 15 -0.06 4.96 -19.80
C PHE A 15 -0.09 3.45 -19.50
N PRO A 16 0.93 2.64 -19.87
CA PRO A 16 0.97 1.23 -19.48
C PRO A 16 0.99 1.00 -17.97
N MET A 17 1.56 1.93 -17.18
CA MET A 17 1.53 1.85 -15.72
C MET A 17 0.12 2.08 -15.20
N GLU A 18 -0.55 3.13 -15.66
CA GLU A 18 -1.92 3.47 -15.28
C GLU A 18 -2.94 2.40 -15.70
N ALA A 19 -2.71 1.74 -16.84
CA ALA A 19 -3.56 0.65 -17.32
C ALA A 19 -3.50 -0.59 -16.41
N GLU A 20 -2.32 -0.96 -15.93
CA GLU A 20 -2.18 -2.05 -14.94
C GLU A 20 -2.69 -1.63 -13.57
N LEU A 21 -2.45 -0.36 -13.21
CA LEU A 21 -3.17 0.45 -12.23
C LEU A 21 -4.65 0.04 -12.13
N ALA A 22 -5.36 0.37 -13.20
CA ALA A 22 -6.77 0.18 -13.37
C ALA A 22 -7.21 -1.30 -13.28
N LYS A 23 -6.42 -2.23 -13.81
CA LYS A 23 -6.72 -3.67 -13.73
C LYS A 23 -6.66 -4.19 -12.29
N LEU A 24 -5.65 -3.76 -11.52
CA LEU A 24 -5.49 -4.15 -10.12
C LEU A 24 -6.67 -3.62 -9.28
N ILE A 25 -6.93 -2.32 -9.37
CA ILE A 25 -7.98 -1.67 -8.58
C ILE A 25 -9.38 -2.13 -9.03
N GLY A 26 -9.58 -2.40 -10.32
CA GLY A 26 -10.87 -2.77 -10.90
C GLY A 26 -11.75 -1.56 -11.23
N GLN A 27 -11.15 -0.44 -11.60
CA GLN A 27 -11.81 0.81 -11.99
C GLN A 27 -11.31 1.29 -13.36
N SER A 28 -11.95 2.31 -13.93
CA SER A 28 -11.53 2.85 -15.22
C SER A 28 -10.16 3.54 -15.12
N VAL A 29 -9.38 3.52 -16.21
CA VAL A 29 -8.09 4.26 -16.27
C VAL A 29 -8.30 5.75 -16.05
N TRP A 30 -9.45 6.28 -16.49
CA TRP A 30 -9.77 7.70 -16.35
C TRP A 30 -9.93 8.11 -14.87
N ASP A 31 -10.61 7.26 -14.08
CA ASP A 31 -10.80 7.48 -12.64
C ASP A 31 -9.50 7.25 -11.88
N VAL A 32 -8.79 6.16 -12.19
CA VAL A 32 -7.56 5.77 -11.48
C VAL A 32 -6.47 6.82 -11.66
N SER A 33 -6.28 7.35 -12.87
CA SER A 33 -5.24 8.35 -13.15
C SER A 33 -5.52 9.72 -12.52
N ARG A 34 -6.72 9.96 -11.97
CA ARG A 34 -7.16 11.23 -11.37
C ARG A 34 -7.50 11.12 -9.89
N SER A 35 -7.44 9.92 -9.34
CA SER A 35 -7.82 9.67 -7.96
C SER A 35 -6.65 9.89 -7.03
N SER A 36 -6.97 10.35 -5.82
CA SER A 36 -6.00 10.26 -4.73
C SER A 36 -5.66 8.80 -4.52
N THR A 37 -4.46 8.58 -3.99
CA THR A 37 -4.04 7.30 -3.47
C THR A 37 -5.20 6.76 -2.62
N GLY A 38 -5.59 7.35 -1.48
CA GLY A 38 -6.60 6.79 -0.57
C GLY A 38 -7.86 6.18 -1.22
N ASN A 39 -8.41 6.85 -2.24
CA ASN A 39 -9.55 6.33 -3.01
C ASN A 39 -9.25 5.02 -3.77
N LEU A 40 -8.04 4.86 -4.31
CA LEU A 40 -7.60 3.63 -4.96
C LEU A 40 -7.63 2.44 -3.99
N VAL A 41 -7.14 2.60 -2.74
CA VAL A 41 -7.25 1.52 -1.73
C VAL A 41 -8.69 1.27 -1.40
N GLU A 42 -9.48 2.31 -1.19
CA GLU A 42 -10.89 2.14 -0.84
C GLU A 42 -11.61 1.30 -1.91
N TRP A 43 -11.43 1.62 -3.19
CA TRP A 43 -12.00 0.84 -4.29
C TRP A 43 -11.50 -0.60 -4.35
N TYR A 44 -10.20 -0.79 -4.12
CA TYR A 44 -9.62 -2.13 -4.08
C TYR A 44 -10.19 -2.95 -2.91
N LEU A 45 -10.28 -2.35 -1.71
CA LEU A 45 -10.85 -3.01 -0.53
C LEU A 45 -12.33 -3.29 -0.69
N LEU A 46 -13.11 -2.38 -1.29
CA LEU A 46 -14.53 -2.61 -1.58
C LEU A 46 -14.72 -3.79 -2.53
N ARG A 47 -13.88 -3.89 -3.57
CA ARG A 47 -13.89 -5.03 -4.52
C ARG A 47 -13.56 -6.34 -3.80
N VAL A 48 -12.53 -6.35 -2.95
CA VAL A 48 -12.12 -7.55 -2.23
C VAL A 48 -13.13 -7.93 -1.15
N ALA A 49 -13.69 -6.96 -0.42
CA ALA A 49 -14.73 -7.16 0.57
C ALA A 49 -15.96 -7.84 -0.04
N TYR A 50 -16.42 -7.36 -1.21
CA TYR A 50 -17.50 -8.02 -1.95
C TYR A 50 -17.15 -9.47 -2.32
N ALA A 51 -15.95 -9.72 -2.84
CA ALA A 51 -15.50 -11.07 -3.21
C ALA A 51 -15.39 -12.02 -1.99
N ARG A 52 -15.14 -11.48 -0.81
CA ARG A 52 -15.06 -12.22 0.47
C ARG A 52 -16.37 -12.23 1.26
N ASN A 53 -17.44 -11.64 0.72
CA ASN A 53 -18.73 -11.47 1.39
C ASN A 53 -18.61 -10.73 2.75
N GLU A 54 -17.73 -9.73 2.80
CA GLU A 54 -17.53 -8.86 3.95
C GLU A 54 -18.24 -7.52 3.76
N LEU A 55 -18.89 -7.04 4.81
CA LEU A 55 -19.60 -5.76 4.78
C LEU A 55 -18.60 -4.61 4.94
N ALA A 56 -18.58 -3.70 3.98
CA ALA A 56 -17.76 -2.51 4.04
C ALA A 56 -18.28 -1.54 5.14
N PRO A 57 -17.40 -1.01 6.00
CA PRO A 57 -17.77 0.06 6.92
C PRO A 57 -18.21 1.32 6.17
N ASN A 58 -19.09 2.10 6.80
CA ASN A 58 -19.52 3.39 6.25
C ASN A 58 -18.40 4.44 6.34
N LYS A 59 -18.46 5.42 5.44
CA LYS A 59 -17.64 6.62 5.57
C LYS A 59 -18.00 7.38 6.85
N PRO A 60 -17.04 8.04 7.50
CA PRO A 60 -17.33 8.84 8.68
C PRO A 60 -18.30 9.98 8.32
N ASP A 61 -19.18 10.33 9.26
CA ASP A 61 -19.93 11.56 9.17
C ASP A 61 -19.03 12.79 9.42
N GLU A 62 -19.60 13.99 9.30
CA GLU A 62 -18.84 15.23 9.45
C GLU A 62 -18.22 15.39 10.85
N GLU A 63 -18.91 14.92 11.89
CA GLU A 63 -18.45 15.03 13.27
C GLU A 63 -17.26 14.09 13.52
N GLU A 64 -17.40 12.83 13.11
CA GLU A 64 -16.36 11.81 13.21
C GLU A 64 -15.14 12.18 12.35
N TYR A 65 -15.36 12.72 11.15
CA TYR A 65 -14.29 13.23 10.31
C TYR A 65 -13.49 14.34 11.01
N LYS A 66 -14.18 15.34 11.61
CA LYS A 66 -13.53 16.40 12.38
C LYS A 66 -12.84 15.88 13.64
N ARG A 67 -13.38 14.85 14.29
CA ARG A 67 -12.73 14.18 15.44
C ARG A 67 -11.39 13.59 15.00
N ARG A 68 -11.38 12.80 13.93
CA ARG A 68 -10.18 12.16 13.39
C ARG A 68 -9.10 13.15 12.97
N LEU A 69 -9.48 14.28 12.37
CA LEU A 69 -8.54 15.35 12.01
C LEU A 69 -7.83 16.00 13.20
N ARG A 70 -8.42 15.94 14.41
CA ARG A 70 -7.82 16.51 15.63
C ARG A 70 -6.95 15.52 16.38
N THR A 71 -7.05 14.23 16.07
CA THR A 71 -6.26 13.19 16.71
C THR A 71 -4.85 13.20 16.12
N THR A 72 -3.84 13.26 16.98
CA THR A 72 -2.43 13.12 16.58
C THR A 72 -1.86 11.83 17.12
N TYR A 73 -0.83 11.31 16.49
CA TYR A 73 -0.15 10.08 16.89
C TYR A 73 1.35 10.21 16.70
N LEU A 74 2.09 9.32 17.35
CA LEU A 74 3.54 9.28 17.23
C LEU A 74 3.94 8.80 15.83
N GLY A 75 4.76 9.60 15.14
CA GLY A 75 5.29 9.26 13.82
C GLY A 75 6.48 8.31 13.84
N GLY A 76 7.16 8.21 12.70
CA GLY A 76 8.40 7.44 12.58
C GLY A 76 9.56 8.05 13.37
N TYR A 77 10.52 7.21 13.75
CA TYR A 77 11.77 7.66 14.36
C TYR A 77 12.61 8.46 13.36
N VAL A 78 13.08 9.65 13.78
CA VAL A 78 13.95 10.51 12.98
C VAL A 78 15.24 10.74 13.74
N LYS A 79 16.37 10.25 13.20
CA LYS A 79 17.71 10.56 13.71
C LYS A 79 18.15 11.92 13.19
N GLU A 80 18.64 12.79 14.07
CA GLU A 80 19.28 14.03 13.64
C GLU A 80 20.56 13.72 12.84
N PRO A 81 20.72 14.28 11.62
CA PRO A 81 21.85 13.97 10.77
C PRO A 81 23.14 14.61 11.29
N GLU A 82 24.26 13.94 11.05
CA GLU A 82 25.57 14.50 11.34
C GLU A 82 25.94 15.53 10.27
N LYS A 83 26.09 16.80 10.68
CA LYS A 83 26.33 17.92 9.77
C LYS A 83 27.75 17.87 9.20
N GLY A 84 27.87 18.16 7.91
CA GLY A 84 29.16 18.20 7.22
C GLY A 84 29.05 17.70 5.78
N LEU A 85 30.17 17.72 5.07
CA LEU A 85 30.32 17.06 3.78
C LEU A 85 30.78 15.63 4.03
N TRP A 86 30.02 14.67 3.52
CA TRP A 86 30.32 13.24 3.63
C TRP A 86 30.51 12.65 2.23
N GLU A 87 31.47 11.74 2.11
CA GLU A 87 31.73 10.95 0.90
C GLU A 87 31.46 9.47 1.18
N ASN A 88 31.29 8.66 0.13
CA ASN A 88 31.07 7.20 0.22
C ASN A 88 29.84 6.79 1.05
N ILE A 89 28.71 7.47 0.82
CA ILE A 89 27.45 7.23 1.53
C ILE A 89 26.78 5.95 1.01
N ILE A 90 26.40 5.06 1.94
CA ILE A 90 25.58 3.88 1.65
C ILE A 90 24.16 4.13 2.15
N TYR A 91 23.18 3.95 1.27
CA TYR A 91 21.77 4.01 1.62
C TYR A 91 21.23 2.60 1.87
N LEU A 92 20.75 2.36 3.09
CA LEU A 92 20.09 1.12 3.49
C LEU A 92 18.62 1.41 3.77
N ASP A 93 17.73 0.63 3.15
CA ASP A 93 16.29 0.75 3.34
C ASP A 93 15.67 -0.63 3.64
N PHE A 94 14.68 -0.63 4.52
CA PHE A 94 13.91 -1.83 4.83
C PHE A 94 12.96 -2.13 3.68
N ARG A 95 12.92 -3.38 3.25
CA ARG A 95 11.97 -3.78 2.20
C ARG A 95 10.56 -3.74 2.74
N SER A 96 9.81 -2.70 2.36
CA SER A 96 8.38 -2.58 2.68
C SER A 96 8.13 -2.79 4.19
N LEU A 97 8.69 -1.87 4.99
CA LEU A 97 8.67 -1.95 6.47
C LEU A 97 7.26 -2.14 7.05
N TYR A 98 6.37 -1.17 6.83
CA TYR A 98 5.03 -1.16 7.41
C TYR A 98 4.14 -2.35 7.01
N PRO A 99 4.02 -2.78 5.74
CA PRO A 99 3.23 -3.97 5.45
C PRO A 99 3.82 -5.24 6.03
N SER A 100 5.14 -5.33 6.10
CA SER A 100 5.76 -6.49 6.75
C SER A 100 5.33 -6.54 8.21
N ILE A 101 5.33 -5.40 8.92
CA ILE A 101 4.81 -5.28 10.28
C ILE A 101 3.32 -5.65 10.34
N ILE A 102 2.50 -5.10 9.44
CA ILE A 102 1.05 -5.36 9.40
C ILE A 102 0.76 -6.85 9.22
N VAL A 103 1.45 -7.51 8.30
CA VAL A 103 1.25 -8.94 8.01
C VAL A 103 1.78 -9.82 9.14
N ILE A 104 2.99 -9.56 9.65
CA ILE A 104 3.64 -10.39 10.69
C ILE A 104 2.86 -10.33 12.02
N HIS A 105 2.40 -9.14 12.40
CA HIS A 105 1.70 -8.89 13.65
C HIS A 105 0.17 -8.86 13.50
N ASN A 106 -0.33 -9.20 12.31
CA ASN A 106 -1.76 -9.27 11.99
C ASN A 106 -2.53 -7.99 12.35
N VAL A 107 -1.98 -6.81 12.02
CA VAL A 107 -2.53 -5.51 12.41
C VAL A 107 -3.74 -5.15 11.55
N SER A 108 -4.94 -5.19 12.13
CA SER A 108 -6.19 -4.91 11.42
C SER A 108 -7.33 -4.51 12.38
N PRO A 109 -8.32 -3.69 11.97
CA PRO A 109 -9.45 -3.31 12.83
C PRO A 109 -10.22 -4.52 13.40
N ASP A 110 -10.41 -5.56 12.61
CA ASP A 110 -11.12 -6.80 12.98
C ASP A 110 -10.35 -7.66 13.99
N THR A 111 -9.04 -7.44 14.13
CA THR A 111 -8.15 -8.17 15.04
C THR A 111 -7.81 -7.41 16.31
N LEU A 112 -8.11 -6.11 16.36
CA LEU A 112 -7.78 -5.20 17.47
C LEU A 112 -8.65 -5.51 18.70
N GLU A 113 -8.00 -5.73 19.84
CA GLU A 113 -8.64 -5.93 21.15
C GLU A 113 -9.79 -6.95 21.14
N LYS A 114 -9.68 -7.98 20.29
CA LYS A 114 -10.74 -8.97 20.09
C LYS A 114 -10.91 -9.84 21.33
N GLU A 115 -12.10 -9.87 21.92
CA GLU A 115 -12.39 -10.76 23.06
C GLU A 115 -12.32 -12.25 22.68
N GLY A 116 -11.86 -13.08 23.61
CA GLY A 116 -11.86 -14.55 23.47
C GLY A 116 -10.76 -15.12 22.57
N CYS A 117 -9.86 -14.30 22.05
CA CYS A 117 -8.69 -14.78 21.31
C CYS A 117 -7.61 -15.29 22.27
N LYS A 118 -6.89 -16.33 21.85
CA LYS A 118 -5.89 -17.07 22.66
C LYS A 118 -4.50 -16.50 22.48
N ASN A 119 -4.16 -16.06 21.26
CA ASN A 119 -2.85 -15.55 20.91
C ASN A 119 -2.93 -14.09 20.46
N TYR A 120 -2.08 -13.23 21.03
CA TYR A 120 -1.97 -11.84 20.60
C TYR A 120 -0.51 -11.44 20.46
N ASP A 121 -0.27 -10.53 19.52
CA ASP A 121 0.90 -9.66 19.56
C ASP A 121 0.51 -8.32 20.21
N VAL A 122 1.41 -7.75 21.00
CA VAL A 122 1.21 -6.48 21.69
C VAL A 122 2.06 -5.42 21.02
N ALA A 123 1.42 -4.33 20.58
CA ALA A 123 2.14 -3.20 19.99
C ALA A 123 3.04 -2.53 21.04
N PRO A 124 4.33 -2.31 20.73
CA PRO A 124 5.22 -1.61 21.64
C PRO A 124 4.73 -0.17 21.84
N ILE A 125 5.05 0.42 22.99
CA ILE A 125 4.70 1.80 23.40
C ILE A 125 3.20 1.98 23.71
N VAL A 126 2.31 1.65 22.77
CA VAL A 126 0.86 1.91 22.89
C VAL A 126 0.07 0.78 23.54
N GLY A 127 0.59 -0.46 23.54
CA GLY A 127 0.03 -1.58 24.29
C GLY A 127 -1.20 -2.26 23.66
N TYR A 128 -1.63 -1.85 22.46
CA TYR A 128 -2.75 -2.49 21.75
C TYR A 128 -2.46 -3.95 21.43
N ARG A 129 -3.48 -4.80 21.57
CA ARG A 129 -3.41 -6.24 21.31
C ARG A 129 -4.04 -6.59 19.97
N PHE A 130 -3.30 -7.31 19.14
CA PHE A 130 -3.76 -7.82 17.85
C PHE A 130 -3.86 -9.35 17.88
N CYS A 131 -5.07 -9.86 17.69
CA CYS A 131 -5.35 -11.30 17.73
C CYS A 131 -4.66 -12.03 16.56
N LYS A 132 -4.14 -13.25 16.82
CA LYS A 132 -3.49 -14.10 15.81
C LYS A 132 -4.21 -15.42 15.51
N ASP A 133 -5.36 -15.65 16.13
CA ASP A 133 -6.11 -16.90 15.95
C ASP A 133 -6.75 -17.02 14.56
N PHE A 134 -6.94 -15.90 13.86
CA PHE A 134 -7.41 -15.84 12.47
C PHE A 134 -6.66 -14.73 11.71
N PRO A 135 -6.48 -14.85 10.39
CA PRO A 135 -5.86 -13.81 9.58
C PRO A 135 -6.83 -12.64 9.43
N GLY A 136 -6.37 -11.42 9.75
CA GLY A 136 -7.18 -10.22 9.59
C GLY A 136 -7.44 -9.90 8.12
N PHE A 137 -8.50 -9.13 7.87
CA PHE A 137 -8.89 -8.72 6.52
C PHE A 137 -7.73 -8.03 5.78
N ILE A 138 -7.17 -6.98 6.38
CA ILE A 138 -6.09 -6.19 5.78
C ILE A 138 -4.76 -6.98 5.65
N PRO A 139 -4.26 -7.63 6.72
CA PRO A 139 -3.07 -8.48 6.66
C PRO A 139 -3.12 -9.54 5.56
N SER A 140 -4.24 -10.23 5.38
CA SER A 140 -4.34 -11.26 4.34
C SER A 140 -4.25 -10.66 2.93
N ILE A 141 -4.91 -9.53 2.68
CA ILE A 141 -4.85 -8.82 1.39
C ILE A 141 -3.43 -8.35 1.09
N LEU A 142 -2.74 -7.77 2.07
CA LEU A 142 -1.36 -7.35 1.92
C LEU A 142 -0.42 -8.53 1.69
N GLY A 143 -0.66 -9.66 2.36
CA GLY A 143 0.07 -10.91 2.11
C GLY A 143 -0.04 -11.36 0.66
N ASP A 144 -1.25 -11.38 0.11
CA ASP A 144 -1.52 -11.74 -1.28
C ASP A 144 -0.80 -10.80 -2.27
N LEU A 145 -0.84 -9.49 -2.02
CA LEU A 145 -0.15 -8.49 -2.85
C LEU A 145 1.38 -8.64 -2.80
N ILE A 146 1.94 -8.92 -1.63
CA ILE A 146 3.39 -9.16 -1.48
C ILE A 146 3.80 -10.42 -2.25
N ALA A 147 3.02 -11.50 -2.15
CA ALA A 147 3.28 -12.74 -2.86
C ALA A 147 3.21 -12.54 -4.38
N MET A 148 2.16 -11.86 -4.86
CA MET A 148 1.98 -11.49 -6.27
C MET A 148 3.20 -10.72 -6.78
N ARG A 149 3.66 -9.71 -6.04
CA ARG A 149 4.85 -8.92 -6.37
C ARG A 149 6.11 -9.77 -6.48
N GLN A 150 6.30 -10.72 -5.55
CA GLN A 150 7.46 -11.61 -5.59
C GLN A 150 7.45 -12.50 -6.84
N ASP A 151 6.29 -13.03 -7.21
CA ASP A 151 6.16 -13.89 -8.37
C ASP A 151 6.39 -13.14 -9.67
N ILE A 152 5.94 -11.89 -9.78
CA ILE A 152 6.25 -11.11 -10.98
C ILE A 152 7.73 -10.73 -11.03
N LYS A 153 8.36 -10.40 -9.90
CA LYS A 153 9.82 -10.21 -9.84
C LYS A 153 10.60 -11.46 -10.26
N LYS A 154 10.13 -12.67 -9.93
CA LYS A 154 10.74 -13.92 -10.41
C LYS A 154 10.59 -14.05 -11.92
N LYS A 155 9.38 -13.88 -12.45
CA LYS A 155 9.09 -13.95 -13.89
C LYS A 155 9.95 -12.98 -14.69
N MET A 156 10.07 -11.74 -14.22
CA MET A 156 10.95 -10.73 -14.80
C MET A 156 12.42 -11.13 -14.92
N LYS A 157 12.96 -11.81 -13.91
CA LYS A 157 14.35 -12.25 -13.91
C LYS A 157 14.57 -13.37 -14.92
N SER A 158 13.56 -14.21 -15.15
CA SER A 158 13.59 -15.29 -16.15
C SER A 158 13.25 -14.84 -17.57
N THR A 159 12.62 -13.68 -17.76
CA THR A 159 12.25 -13.18 -19.09
C THR A 159 13.48 -12.63 -19.83
N ILE A 160 13.71 -13.14 -21.04
CA ILE A 160 14.83 -12.79 -21.92
C ILE A 160 14.42 -11.69 -22.92
N ASP A 161 13.17 -11.71 -23.40
CA ASP A 161 12.65 -10.73 -24.36
C ASP A 161 12.62 -9.32 -23.74
N PRO A 162 13.30 -8.32 -24.34
CA PRO A 162 13.32 -6.94 -23.85
C PRO A 162 11.94 -6.29 -23.73
N ILE A 163 10.98 -6.64 -24.59
CA ILE A 163 9.62 -6.06 -24.60
C ILE A 163 8.78 -6.69 -23.50
N GLU A 164 8.79 -8.02 -23.37
CA GLU A 164 8.16 -8.68 -22.23
C GLU A 164 8.85 -8.31 -20.91
N LYS A 165 10.16 -8.08 -20.89
CA LYS A 165 10.90 -7.63 -19.70
C LYS A 165 10.63 -6.17 -19.39
N LYS A 166 10.39 -5.30 -20.38
CA LYS A 166 9.89 -3.94 -20.16
C LYS A 166 8.44 -3.98 -19.66
N ASN A 167 7.57 -4.78 -20.25
CA ASN A 167 6.18 -4.97 -19.80
C ASN A 167 6.10 -5.64 -18.42
N ALA A 168 7.01 -6.56 -18.09
CA ALA A 168 7.11 -7.20 -16.80
C ALA A 168 7.87 -6.33 -15.80
N GLY A 169 8.81 -5.48 -16.22
CA GLY A 169 9.54 -4.47 -15.41
C GLY A 169 8.75 -3.23 -15.08
N LEU A 170 7.85 -2.90 -16.00
CA LEU A 170 6.51 -2.43 -15.77
C LEU A 170 6.00 -2.89 -14.39
N SER A 171 5.78 -4.19 -14.18
CA SER A 171 5.10 -4.76 -13.00
C SER A 171 5.71 -4.47 -11.61
N PRO A 172 6.99 -4.63 -11.30
CA PRO A 172 7.45 -4.39 -9.93
C PRO A 172 7.90 -2.96 -9.68
N ALA A 173 8.09 -2.14 -10.72
CA ALA A 173 7.93 -0.70 -10.57
C ALA A 173 6.45 -0.36 -10.35
N ARG A 174 5.49 -1.05 -11.00
CA ARG A 174 4.03 -0.94 -10.80
C ARG A 174 3.52 -1.52 -9.48
N ASP A 175 4.21 -2.44 -8.80
CA ASP A 175 3.91 -2.94 -7.44
C ASP A 175 4.77 -2.24 -6.39
N GLN A 176 5.80 -1.49 -6.80
CA GLN A 176 6.32 -0.41 -5.95
C GLN A 176 5.39 0.78 -6.02
N THR A 177 4.91 1.20 -7.17
CA THR A 177 3.96 2.31 -7.19
C THR A 177 2.60 1.86 -6.73
N ALA A 178 2.02 0.70 -7.09
CA ALA A 178 0.72 0.25 -6.58
C ALA A 178 0.81 -0.43 -5.22
N GLY A 179 1.92 -1.12 -4.92
CA GLY A 179 2.20 -1.66 -3.59
C GLY A 179 2.67 -0.56 -2.66
N GLU A 180 3.68 0.26 -2.95
CA GLU A 180 3.99 1.48 -2.17
C GLU A 180 2.96 2.59 -2.31
N GLN A 181 2.09 2.61 -3.34
CA GLN A 181 0.80 3.33 -3.26
C GLN A 181 -0.01 2.57 -2.23
N LEU A 182 -0.33 1.27 -2.32
CA LEU A 182 -1.01 0.48 -1.26
C LEU A 182 -0.39 0.66 0.14
N LEU A 183 0.88 1.00 0.27
CA LEU A 183 1.57 1.26 1.54
C LEU A 183 1.68 2.75 1.87
N ARG A 184 1.57 3.66 0.90
CA ARG A 184 1.13 5.06 1.08
C ARG A 184 -0.39 5.14 1.30
N LEU A 185 -1.14 4.08 0.98
CA LEU A 185 -2.58 3.92 1.13
C LEU A 185 -2.90 3.39 2.53
N TYR A 186 -2.02 2.54 3.07
CA TYR A 186 -1.98 2.18 4.50
C TYR A 186 -1.07 3.10 5.32
N GLY A 187 -0.29 3.96 4.67
CA GLY A 187 0.36 5.11 5.26
C GLY A 187 -0.68 6.19 5.48
N LEU A 188 -1.54 5.97 6.48
CA LEU A 188 -2.19 6.99 7.28
C LEU A 188 -2.22 8.37 6.60
N SER A 189 -3.27 8.68 5.83
CA SER A 189 -3.94 9.91 6.21
C SER A 189 -4.25 9.73 7.69
N GLU A 190 -3.88 10.69 8.50
CA GLU A 190 -3.76 10.67 9.97
C GLU A 190 -4.99 10.20 10.80
N SER A 191 -5.89 9.37 10.27
CA SER A 191 -7.31 9.38 10.63
C SER A 191 -8.07 8.05 10.46
N ALA A 192 -7.44 6.93 10.08
CA ALA A 192 -8.20 5.71 9.72
C ALA A 192 -8.06 4.51 10.69
N LEU A 193 -7.13 4.53 11.64
CA LEU A 193 -6.96 3.46 12.65
C LEU A 193 -7.06 3.97 14.11
N VAL A 194 -7.62 5.17 14.30
CA VAL A 194 -8.05 5.76 15.59
C VAL A 194 -9.36 6.51 15.40
#